data_AF-A0A1W9PFX0-F1
#
_entry.id   AF-A0A1W9PFX0-F1
#
_cell.length_a   1.000
_cell.length_b   1.000
_cell.length_c   1.000
_cell.angle_alpha   90.00
_cell.angle_beta   90.00
_cell.angle_gamma   90.00
#
_symmetry.space_group_name_H-M   'P 1'
#
loop_
_entity.id
_entity.type
_entity.pdbx_description
1 polymer ?
#
loop_
_entity_poly.entity_id
_entity_poly.type
_entity_poly.pdbx_seq_one_letter_code
_entity_poly.pdbx_strand_id
1 'polypeptide(L)'
;GVDIIITGAGLPTNMPEFTEGYPDVALVPIVSSAKALKIICKRWKKRYDRLPDAVVLEGPKSGGHQGFTYEQCAMEENQLENLVKPVVEEAALWGDIPVIAAGGIWDKNDIDEMMALGATAVQMGTRFIGTYECDAHENFKKVLLNAKEEDIELMKSPVGYPARGVHTNLIDLIAERSGPAIKCISNCVAPCNRGVEAKEVGFCIADRLSDAYNGDMDLGLFFSGTNGYRINEIISVKELMEKLTQGE
;
A
#
# COMPACT_ATOMS: atom_id res chain seq x y z
N GLY A 1 -9.78 22.22 6.45
CA GLY A 1 -9.21 21.74 5.18
C GLY A 1 -8.97 20.26 5.33
N VAL A 2 -7.97 19.71 4.65
CA VAL A 2 -7.38 18.41 5.05
C VAL A 2 -6.37 18.66 6.15
N ASP A 3 -6.29 17.78 7.16
CA ASP A 3 -5.34 17.93 8.27
C ASP A 3 -4.02 17.19 8.01
N ILE A 4 -4.06 16.11 7.22
CA ILE A 4 -2.92 15.25 6.92
C ILE A 4 -2.91 14.91 5.43
N ILE A 5 -1.74 14.98 4.79
CA ILE A 5 -1.50 14.46 3.45
C ILE A 5 -0.49 13.33 3.54
N ILE A 6 -0.95 12.11 3.21
CA ILE A 6 -0.09 10.94 3.06
C ILE A 6 0.29 10.80 1.59
N THR A 7 1.60 10.75 1.30
CA THR A 7 2.09 10.62 -0.07
C THR A 7 2.76 9.26 -0.29
N GLY A 8 2.12 8.42 -1.10
CA GLY A 8 2.70 7.16 -1.58
C GLY A 8 3.67 7.36 -2.74
N ALA A 9 3.79 6.33 -3.59
CA ALA A 9 4.48 6.29 -4.89
C ALA A 9 5.65 7.29 -5.11
N GLY A 10 6.88 6.78 -5.00
CA GLY A 10 8.10 7.56 -5.26
C GLY A 10 8.57 8.37 -4.05
N LEU A 11 9.56 9.24 -4.27
CA LEU A 11 10.07 10.13 -3.22
C LEU A 11 9.43 11.53 -3.36
N PRO A 12 8.58 11.96 -2.41
CA PRO A 12 7.77 13.20 -2.48
C PRO A 12 8.63 14.44 -2.17
N THR A 13 9.68 14.62 -2.95
CA THR A 13 10.80 15.50 -2.61
C THR A 13 10.56 16.99 -2.86
N ASN A 14 9.42 17.35 -3.44
CA ASN A 14 8.91 18.71 -3.64
C ASN A 14 7.55 18.92 -2.96
N MET A 15 7.05 17.95 -2.19
CA MET A 15 5.73 18.04 -1.55
C MET A 15 5.52 19.30 -0.71
N PRO A 16 6.50 19.78 0.09
CA PRO A 16 6.33 21.01 0.85
C PRO A 16 6.02 22.26 0.01
N GLU A 17 6.42 22.29 -1.28
CA GLU A 17 6.11 23.41 -2.19
C GLU A 17 4.60 23.56 -2.38
N PHE A 18 3.86 22.44 -2.40
CA PHE A 18 2.43 22.44 -2.66
C PHE A 18 1.59 22.83 -1.43
N THR A 19 2.21 22.94 -0.25
CA THR A 19 1.55 23.28 1.02
C THR A 19 2.11 24.53 1.69
N GLU A 20 2.83 25.39 0.96
CA GLU A 20 3.42 26.62 1.52
C GLU A 20 2.37 27.53 2.18
N GLY A 21 1.18 27.63 1.59
CA GLY A 21 0.05 28.39 2.17
C GLY A 21 -0.73 27.67 3.27
N TYR A 22 -0.32 26.46 3.65
CA TYR A 22 -1.04 25.57 4.57
C TYR A 22 -0.07 24.94 5.59
N PRO A 23 0.55 25.74 6.47
CA PRO A 23 1.60 25.27 7.37
C PRO A 23 1.11 24.21 8.38
N ASP A 24 -0.17 24.25 8.75
CA ASP A 24 -0.77 23.34 9.73
C ASP A 24 -1.14 21.96 9.15
N VAL A 25 -1.01 21.77 7.83
CA VAL A 25 -1.27 20.46 7.20
C VAL A 25 -0.07 19.56 7.42
N ALA A 26 -0.26 18.44 8.10
CA ALA A 26 0.78 17.46 8.34
C ALA A 26 1.16 16.74 7.03
N LEU A 27 2.46 16.59 6.78
CA LEU A 27 3.00 15.90 5.62
C LEU A 27 3.63 14.58 6.04
N VAL A 28 3.06 13.47 5.56
CA VAL A 28 3.40 12.11 6.00
C VAL A 28 3.78 11.25 4.79
N PRO A 29 5.06 11.23 4.37
CA PRO A 29 5.49 10.41 3.26
C PRO A 29 5.53 8.93 3.62
N ILE A 30 5.17 8.08 2.64
CA ILE A 30 5.43 6.64 2.71
C ILE A 30 6.88 6.36 2.31
N VAL A 31 7.58 5.54 3.09
CA VAL A 31 8.96 5.12 2.87
C VAL A 31 9.09 3.60 3.00
N SER A 32 10.06 3.02 2.32
CA SER A 32 10.38 1.59 2.39
C SER A 32 11.71 1.29 3.11
N SER A 33 12.43 2.32 3.58
CA SER A 33 13.72 2.15 4.25
C SER A 33 14.19 3.41 4.99
N ALA A 34 15.13 3.24 5.92
CA ALA A 34 15.83 4.34 6.60
C ALA A 34 16.56 5.26 5.60
N LYS A 35 17.10 4.67 4.51
CA LYS A 35 17.74 5.43 3.43
C LYS A 35 16.76 6.39 2.75
N ALA A 36 15.52 5.94 2.48
CA ALA A 36 14.50 6.77 1.86
C ALA A 36 14.10 7.94 2.78
N LEU A 37 13.84 7.65 4.07
CA LEU A 37 13.58 8.66 5.11
C LEU A 37 14.68 9.73 5.15
N LYS A 38 15.94 9.29 5.24
CA LYS A 38 17.12 10.19 5.26
C LYS A 38 17.18 11.13 4.05
N ILE A 39 16.86 10.63 2.86
CA ILE A 39 16.86 11.44 1.63
C ILE A 39 15.76 12.51 1.70
N ILE A 40 14.56 12.13 2.16
CA ILE A 40 13.43 13.05 2.30
C ILE A 40 13.78 14.15 3.32
N CYS A 41 14.20 13.78 4.54
CA CYS A 41 14.55 14.73 5.60
C CYS A 41 15.64 15.71 5.15
N LYS A 42 16.74 15.19 4.57
CA LYS A 42 17.83 16.05 4.04
C LYS A 42 17.32 17.04 2.99
N ARG A 43 16.49 16.58 2.05
CA ARG A 43 16.03 17.42 0.95
C ARG A 43 15.01 18.45 1.41
N TRP A 44 14.05 18.06 2.25
CA TRP A 44 13.05 18.98 2.77
C TRP A 44 13.66 20.03 3.68
N LYS A 45 14.56 19.64 4.60
CA LYS A 45 15.26 20.58 5.48
C LYS A 45 16.09 21.57 4.68
N LYS A 46 16.81 21.11 3.65
CA LYS A 46 17.66 21.97 2.82
C LYS A 46 16.88 22.96 1.97
N ARG A 47 15.72 22.56 1.41
CA ARG A 47 14.99 23.37 0.41
C ARG A 47 13.87 24.20 1.00
N TYR A 48 13.23 23.71 2.06
CA TYR A 48 11.99 24.28 2.60
C TYR A 48 12.06 24.53 4.11
N ASP A 49 13.20 24.26 4.74
CA ASP A 49 13.38 24.30 6.20
C ASP A 49 12.34 23.47 6.98
N ARG A 50 11.79 22.43 6.34
CA ARG A 50 10.71 21.59 6.86
C ARG A 50 11.16 20.12 6.97
N LEU A 51 10.57 19.40 7.91
CA LEU A 51 10.71 17.95 8.05
C LEU A 51 9.35 17.27 7.92
N PRO A 52 9.30 15.95 7.63
CA PRO A 52 8.07 15.17 7.76
C PRO A 52 7.48 15.27 9.16
N ASP A 53 6.15 15.36 9.24
CA ASP A 53 5.41 15.42 10.51
C ASP A 53 5.21 14.01 11.12
N ALA A 54 5.20 12.99 10.27
CA ALA A 54 5.34 11.56 10.57
C ALA A 54 5.82 10.85 9.30
N VAL A 55 6.11 9.56 9.36
CA VAL A 55 6.32 8.73 8.17
C VAL A 55 5.59 7.40 8.26
N VAL A 56 5.06 6.92 7.13
CA VAL A 56 4.55 5.55 7.02
C VAL A 56 5.67 4.66 6.50
N LEU A 57 6.11 3.69 7.30
CA LEU A 57 7.01 2.64 6.87
C LEU A 57 6.19 1.48 6.31
N GLU A 58 6.24 1.27 4.99
CA GLU A 58 5.51 0.19 4.34
C GLU A 58 6.43 -0.96 3.96
N GLY A 59 6.14 -2.16 4.49
CA GLY A 59 6.83 -3.42 4.20
C GLY A 59 6.17 -4.24 3.09
N PRO A 60 6.86 -5.29 2.57
CA PRO A 60 6.47 -6.02 1.35
C PRO A 60 5.27 -6.96 1.51
N LYS A 61 4.71 -7.06 2.71
CA LYS A 61 3.47 -7.79 3.01
C LYS A 61 2.21 -6.93 2.76
N SER A 62 2.36 -5.67 2.34
CA SER A 62 1.26 -4.76 1.98
C SER A 62 0.49 -5.22 0.73
N GLY A 63 -0.71 -4.68 0.54
CA GLY A 63 -1.50 -4.87 -0.68
C GLY A 63 -1.23 -3.78 -1.71
N GLY A 64 -1.56 -4.04 -2.97
CA GLY A 64 -1.33 -3.07 -4.05
C GLY A 64 0.16 -2.94 -4.38
N HIS A 65 0.58 -1.78 -4.89
CA HIS A 65 1.96 -1.58 -5.35
C HIS A 65 2.98 -1.66 -4.23
N GLN A 66 4.08 -2.36 -4.51
CA GLN A 66 5.17 -2.53 -3.56
C GLN A 66 6.25 -1.48 -3.76
N GLY A 67 6.86 -1.05 -2.66
CA GLY A 67 8.09 -0.24 -2.66
C GLY A 67 9.38 -1.02 -2.94
N PHE A 68 9.26 -2.28 -3.37
CA PHE A 68 10.32 -3.29 -3.49
C PHE A 68 10.21 -4.05 -4.81
N THR A 69 11.32 -4.55 -5.37
CA THR A 69 11.27 -5.52 -6.48
C THR A 69 10.73 -6.88 -6.00
N TYR A 70 10.46 -7.80 -6.92
CA TYR A 70 10.02 -9.16 -6.59
C TYR A 70 10.98 -9.88 -5.64
N GLU A 71 12.27 -9.83 -5.94
CA GLU A 71 13.31 -10.47 -5.16
C GLU A 71 13.40 -9.82 -3.78
N GLN A 72 13.31 -8.49 -3.74
CA GLN A 72 13.34 -7.73 -2.50
C GLN A 72 12.14 -8.01 -1.60
N CYS A 73 10.97 -8.33 -2.14
CA CYS A 73 9.79 -8.67 -1.34
C CYS A 73 10.00 -9.95 -0.51
N ALA A 74 10.85 -10.87 -0.97
CA ALA A 74 11.14 -12.14 -0.31
C ALA A 74 12.38 -12.09 0.62
N MET A 75 13.11 -10.98 0.62
CA MET A 75 14.30 -10.79 1.45
C MET A 75 13.91 -10.59 2.92
N GLU A 76 14.59 -11.30 3.81
CA GLU A 76 14.34 -11.24 5.25
C GLU A 76 14.58 -9.82 5.80
N GLU A 77 15.66 -9.18 5.37
CA GLU A 77 16.03 -7.82 5.78
C GLU A 77 15.01 -6.74 5.36
N ASN A 78 14.12 -7.05 4.42
CA ASN A 78 13.06 -6.16 3.97
C ASN A 78 11.71 -6.46 4.62
N GLN A 79 11.58 -7.50 5.43
CA GLN A 79 10.33 -7.74 6.16
C GLN A 79 10.10 -6.61 7.17
N LEU A 80 8.84 -6.25 7.40
CA LEU A 80 8.46 -5.06 8.16
C LEU A 80 9.11 -5.05 9.56
N GLU A 81 9.06 -6.19 10.25
CA GLU A 81 9.67 -6.45 11.55
C GLU A 81 11.18 -6.08 11.59
N ASN A 82 11.90 -6.29 10.49
CA ASN A 82 13.33 -6.00 10.37
C ASN A 82 13.60 -4.55 9.92
N LEU A 83 12.61 -3.87 9.34
CA LEU A 83 12.72 -2.49 8.88
C LEU A 83 12.37 -1.44 9.94
N VAL A 84 11.46 -1.75 10.88
CA VAL A 84 10.96 -0.78 11.87
C VAL A 84 12.10 -0.15 12.65
N LYS A 85 12.96 -0.96 13.27
CA LYS A 85 14.03 -0.45 14.14
C LYS A 85 15.03 0.47 13.39
N PRO A 86 15.61 0.09 12.23
CA PRO A 86 16.48 1.00 11.48
C PRO A 86 15.81 2.33 11.09
N VAL A 87 14.52 2.31 10.78
CA VAL A 87 13.78 3.52 10.38
C VAL A 87 13.50 4.41 11.59
N VAL A 88 13.13 3.84 12.73
CA VAL A 88 12.97 4.56 14.01
C VAL A 88 14.29 5.19 14.44
N GLU A 89 15.41 4.46 14.34
CA GLU A 89 16.73 4.98 14.65
C GLU A 89 17.13 6.17 13.75
N GLU A 90 16.87 6.09 12.43
CA GLU A 90 17.10 7.23 11.55
C GLU A 90 16.13 8.38 11.84
N ALA A 91 14.87 8.12 12.17
CA ALA A 91 13.87 9.14 12.53
C ALA A 91 14.28 9.95 13.78
N ALA A 92 14.87 9.30 14.78
CA ALA A 92 15.39 9.95 15.98
C ALA A 92 16.50 10.99 15.66
N LEU A 93 17.29 10.77 14.60
CA LEU A 93 18.31 11.74 14.15
C LEU A 93 17.71 13.04 13.60
N TRP A 94 16.41 13.06 13.31
CA TRP A 94 15.68 14.19 12.73
C TRP A 94 14.66 14.80 13.70
N GLY A 95 14.80 14.56 15.01
CA GLY A 95 13.90 15.11 16.03
C GLY A 95 12.70 14.20 16.32
N ASP A 96 12.95 12.89 16.39
CA ASP A 96 11.98 11.89 16.83
C ASP A 96 10.69 11.86 15.99
N ILE A 97 10.85 11.87 14.66
CA ILE A 97 9.71 11.79 13.72
C ILE A 97 8.91 10.49 13.98
N PRO A 98 7.59 10.57 14.23
CA PRO A 98 6.76 9.38 14.44
C PRO A 98 6.79 8.41 13.25
N VAL A 99 6.99 7.12 13.53
CA VAL A 99 7.00 6.06 12.51
C VAL A 99 5.71 5.24 12.61
N ILE A 100 4.96 5.17 11.52
CA ILE A 100 3.71 4.43 11.38
C ILE A 100 4.01 3.16 10.56
N ALA A 101 3.96 1.98 11.18
CA ALA A 101 4.28 0.72 10.50
C ALA A 101 3.10 0.24 9.64
N ALA A 102 3.35 -0.27 8.44
CA ALA A 102 2.32 -0.70 7.51
C ALA A 102 2.73 -1.93 6.68
N GLY A 103 1.76 -2.81 6.40
CA GLY A 103 1.95 -4.00 5.57
C GLY A 103 2.02 -5.30 6.39
N GLY A 104 1.10 -6.22 6.13
CA GLY A 104 1.03 -7.52 6.82
C GLY A 104 0.43 -7.50 8.22
N ILE A 105 0.26 -6.34 8.86
CA ILE A 105 -0.36 -6.21 10.20
C ILE A 105 -1.83 -6.60 10.11
N TRP A 106 -2.29 -7.54 10.96
CA TRP A 106 -3.63 -8.13 10.89
C TRP A 106 -4.45 -7.99 12.17
N ASP A 107 -3.86 -8.29 13.32
CA ASP A 107 -4.55 -8.32 14.61
C ASP A 107 -3.78 -7.56 15.69
N LYS A 108 -4.33 -7.56 16.91
CA LYS A 108 -3.75 -6.86 18.06
C LYS A 108 -2.31 -7.31 18.36
N ASN A 109 -1.97 -8.59 18.17
CA ASN A 109 -0.61 -9.05 18.48
C ASN A 109 0.39 -8.45 17.51
N ASP A 110 0.07 -8.42 16.22
CA ASP A 110 0.92 -7.76 15.21
C ASP A 110 1.09 -6.27 15.52
N ILE A 111 0.01 -5.60 15.98
CA ILE A 111 0.06 -4.20 16.40
C ILE A 111 1.02 -4.05 17.58
N ASP A 112 0.83 -4.82 18.65
CA ASP A 112 1.65 -4.75 19.86
C ASP A 112 3.13 -5.06 19.54
N GLU A 113 3.41 -5.97 18.61
CA GLU A 113 4.76 -6.26 18.12
C GLU A 113 5.40 -5.04 17.42
N MET A 114 4.69 -4.41 16.48
CA MET A 114 5.22 -3.23 15.79
C MET A 114 5.47 -2.06 16.77
N MET A 115 4.58 -1.88 17.75
CA MET A 115 4.74 -0.89 18.81
C MET A 115 5.95 -1.21 19.69
N ALA A 116 6.17 -2.47 20.04
CA ALA A 116 7.34 -2.92 20.82
C ALA A 116 8.67 -2.72 20.07
N LEU A 117 8.65 -2.80 18.73
CA LEU A 117 9.80 -2.48 17.87
C LEU A 117 10.08 -0.97 17.74
N GLY A 118 9.19 -0.12 18.27
CA GLY A 118 9.37 1.34 18.32
C GLY A 118 8.50 2.13 17.35
N ALA A 119 7.57 1.49 16.63
CA ALA A 119 6.56 2.23 15.88
C ALA A 119 5.65 3.02 16.84
N THR A 120 5.20 4.19 16.40
CA THR A 120 4.25 5.04 17.14
C THR A 120 2.80 4.67 16.86
N ALA A 121 2.54 4.12 15.68
CA ALA A 121 1.23 3.66 15.25
C ALA A 121 1.36 2.61 14.14
N VAL A 122 0.22 2.08 13.69
CA VAL A 122 0.14 1.20 12.54
C VAL A 122 -0.83 1.76 11.49
N GLN A 123 -0.63 1.38 10.22
CA GLN A 123 -1.56 1.61 9.12
C GLN A 123 -1.97 0.26 8.53
N MET A 124 -3.28 0.05 8.41
CA MET A 124 -3.87 -1.21 7.96
C MET A 124 -4.84 -0.94 6.81
N GLY A 125 -4.73 -1.71 5.72
CA GLY A 125 -5.61 -1.61 4.56
C GLY A 125 -6.52 -2.83 4.42
N THR A 126 -5.93 -3.98 4.07
CA THR A 126 -6.64 -5.24 3.75
C THR A 126 -7.74 -5.61 4.75
N ARG A 127 -7.46 -5.52 6.06
CA ARG A 127 -8.40 -5.90 7.11
C ARG A 127 -9.71 -5.11 7.06
N PHE A 128 -9.66 -3.86 6.62
CA PHE A 128 -10.83 -2.99 6.50
C PHE A 128 -11.68 -3.28 5.26
N ILE A 129 -11.18 -4.05 4.27
CA ILE A 129 -12.00 -4.47 3.13
C ILE A 129 -13.15 -5.39 3.58
N GLY A 130 -12.90 -6.22 4.60
CA GLY A 130 -13.87 -7.13 5.20
C GLY A 130 -14.89 -6.46 6.12
N THR A 131 -15.21 -5.17 5.90
CA THR A 131 -16.18 -4.43 6.73
C THR A 131 -17.44 -4.05 5.96
N TYR A 132 -18.55 -3.85 6.69
CA TYR A 132 -19.80 -3.36 6.08
C TYR A 132 -19.65 -1.95 5.52
N GLU A 133 -18.84 -1.11 6.16
CA GLU A 133 -18.64 0.30 5.83
C GLU A 133 -17.66 0.52 4.68
N CYS A 134 -16.84 -0.48 4.34
CA CYS A 134 -16.04 -0.45 3.11
C CYS A 134 -16.97 -0.49 1.89
N ASP A 135 -16.82 0.49 1.01
CA ASP A 135 -17.63 0.71 -0.19
C ASP A 135 -17.17 -0.13 -1.40
N ALA A 136 -16.17 -1.00 -1.21
CA ALA A 136 -15.82 -1.99 -2.20
C ALA A 136 -17.05 -2.84 -2.55
N HIS A 137 -17.24 -3.11 -3.84
CA HIS A 137 -18.38 -3.87 -4.32
C HIS A 137 -18.48 -5.23 -3.59
N GLU A 138 -19.69 -5.73 -3.36
CA GLU A 138 -19.92 -7.01 -2.66
C GLU A 138 -19.16 -8.18 -3.30
N ASN A 139 -19.00 -8.16 -4.63
CA ASN A 139 -18.19 -9.14 -5.34
C ASN A 139 -16.69 -9.03 -5.02
N PHE A 140 -16.15 -7.84 -4.77
CA PHE A 140 -14.77 -7.67 -4.28
C PHE A 140 -14.62 -8.38 -2.92
N LYS A 141 -15.56 -8.16 -2.01
CA LYS A 141 -15.58 -8.82 -0.69
C LYS A 141 -15.70 -10.34 -0.84
N LYS A 142 -16.53 -10.83 -1.76
CA LYS A 142 -16.63 -12.27 -2.07
C LYS A 142 -15.34 -12.86 -2.64
N VAL A 143 -14.61 -12.14 -3.48
CA VAL A 143 -13.29 -12.61 -3.98
C VAL A 143 -12.37 -12.86 -2.79
N LEU A 144 -12.28 -11.92 -1.85
CA LEU A 144 -11.46 -12.08 -0.64
C LEU A 144 -11.96 -13.19 0.30
N LEU A 145 -13.27 -13.27 0.54
CA LEU A 145 -13.87 -14.31 1.40
C LEU A 145 -13.63 -15.75 0.88
N ASN A 146 -13.46 -15.91 -0.43
CA ASN A 146 -13.20 -17.20 -1.05
C ASN A 146 -11.71 -17.43 -1.37
N ALA A 147 -10.86 -16.44 -1.17
CA ALA A 147 -9.44 -16.53 -1.45
C ALA A 147 -8.74 -17.45 -0.43
N LYS A 148 -7.78 -18.23 -0.92
CA LYS A 148 -6.85 -18.99 -0.09
C LYS A 148 -5.51 -18.29 -0.03
N GLU A 149 -4.64 -18.80 0.84
CA GLU A 149 -3.30 -18.24 1.01
C GLU A 149 -2.49 -18.28 -0.29
N GLU A 150 -2.59 -19.40 -1.03
CA GLU A 150 -1.93 -19.57 -2.32
C GLU A 150 -2.44 -18.63 -3.41
N ASP A 151 -3.66 -18.08 -3.28
CA ASP A 151 -4.22 -17.14 -4.25
C ASP A 151 -3.66 -15.73 -4.07
N ILE A 152 -2.94 -15.42 -2.97
CA ILE A 152 -2.41 -14.07 -2.74
C ILE A 152 -1.00 -13.93 -3.33
N GLU A 153 -0.93 -13.34 -4.51
CA GLU A 153 0.30 -13.31 -5.31
C GLU A 153 0.83 -11.90 -5.60
N LEU A 154 2.13 -11.83 -5.89
CA LEU A 154 2.73 -10.67 -6.53
C LEU A 154 2.56 -10.78 -8.04
N MET A 155 2.09 -9.71 -8.67
CA MET A 155 1.84 -9.63 -10.11
C MET A 155 2.51 -8.40 -10.72
N LYS A 156 2.81 -8.49 -12.03
CA LYS A 156 3.43 -7.39 -12.76
C LYS A 156 2.44 -6.25 -12.87
N SER A 157 2.94 -5.03 -12.79
CA SER A 157 2.12 -3.83 -12.89
C SER A 157 2.71 -2.86 -13.91
N PRO A 158 1.88 -2.09 -14.65
CA PRO A 158 2.31 -1.05 -15.59
C PRO A 158 3.10 0.12 -14.99
N VAL A 159 3.54 0.02 -13.73
CA VAL A 159 4.29 1.06 -13.00
C VAL A 159 5.72 0.65 -12.65
N GLY A 160 6.18 -0.51 -13.11
CA GLY A 160 7.56 -0.98 -12.96
C GLY A 160 7.87 -1.70 -11.64
N TYR A 161 7.01 -1.59 -10.63
CA TYR A 161 7.08 -2.35 -9.38
C TYR A 161 5.96 -3.39 -9.30
N PRO A 162 6.17 -4.54 -8.64
CA PRO A 162 5.11 -5.52 -8.44
C PRO A 162 3.94 -4.92 -7.66
N ALA A 163 2.76 -5.49 -7.86
CA ALA A 163 1.59 -5.24 -7.04
C ALA A 163 1.11 -6.55 -6.41
N ARG A 164 0.46 -6.48 -5.26
CA ARG A 164 -0.08 -7.65 -4.56
C ARG A 164 -1.61 -7.66 -4.54
N GLY A 165 -2.19 -8.81 -4.84
CA GLY A 165 -3.63 -9.01 -4.87
C GLY A 165 -4.01 -10.47 -4.98
N VAL A 166 -5.31 -10.72 -5.09
CA VAL A 166 -5.87 -12.05 -5.26
C VAL A 166 -5.72 -12.48 -6.73
N HIS A 167 -5.22 -13.69 -6.94
CA HIS A 167 -5.17 -14.37 -8.22
C HIS A 167 -6.62 -14.60 -8.67
N THR A 168 -6.95 -14.06 -9.84
CA THR A 168 -8.25 -14.24 -10.50
C THR A 168 -8.01 -14.54 -11.97
N ASN A 169 -9.08 -14.87 -12.70
CA ASN A 169 -9.04 -15.16 -14.13
C ASN A 169 -8.33 -14.07 -14.97
N LEU A 170 -8.34 -12.81 -14.53
CA LEU A 170 -7.55 -11.75 -15.16
C LEU A 170 -6.06 -12.12 -15.30
N ILE A 171 -5.47 -12.71 -14.26
CA ILE A 171 -4.05 -13.08 -14.20
C ILE A 171 -3.76 -14.21 -15.18
N ASP A 172 -4.64 -15.21 -15.25
CA ASP A 172 -4.58 -16.29 -16.24
C ASP A 172 -4.63 -15.74 -17.67
N LEU A 173 -5.59 -14.86 -17.98
CA LEU A 173 -5.70 -14.23 -19.30
C LEU A 173 -4.46 -13.43 -19.69
N ILE A 174 -3.84 -12.73 -18.72
CA ILE A 174 -2.59 -12.01 -18.96
C ILE A 174 -1.45 -12.98 -19.27
N ALA A 175 -1.33 -14.08 -18.51
CA ALA A 175 -0.29 -15.09 -18.70
C ALA A 175 -0.42 -15.78 -20.07
N GLU A 176 -1.64 -16.03 -20.53
CA GLU A 176 -1.97 -16.60 -21.84
C GLU A 176 -1.89 -15.58 -23.00
N ARG A 177 -1.63 -14.30 -22.71
CA ARG A 177 -1.68 -13.20 -23.68
C ARG A 177 -3.04 -13.06 -24.37
N SER A 178 -4.10 -13.45 -23.68
CA SER A 178 -5.51 -13.36 -24.08
C SER A 178 -6.28 -12.27 -23.31
N GLY A 179 -5.56 -11.42 -22.56
CA GLY A 179 -6.10 -10.31 -21.79
C GLY A 179 -6.92 -9.29 -22.61
N PRO A 180 -7.79 -8.51 -21.93
CA PRO A 180 -8.66 -7.53 -22.57
C PRO A 180 -7.89 -6.44 -23.33
N ALA A 181 -8.49 -5.96 -24.43
CA ALA A 181 -7.87 -4.93 -25.26
C ALA A 181 -7.62 -3.62 -24.50
N ILE A 182 -6.39 -3.10 -24.59
CA ILE A 182 -5.96 -1.89 -23.89
C ILE A 182 -6.17 -0.67 -24.79
N LYS A 183 -7.25 0.07 -24.53
CA LYS A 183 -7.60 1.30 -25.26
C LYS A 183 -6.83 2.53 -24.78
N CYS A 184 -6.26 2.47 -23.57
CA CYS A 184 -5.56 3.58 -22.90
C CYS A 184 -6.39 4.87 -22.81
N ILE A 185 -7.60 4.77 -22.25
CA ILE A 185 -8.49 5.93 -22.06
C ILE A 185 -7.88 6.92 -21.07
N SER A 186 -7.25 6.44 -20.00
CA SER A 186 -6.65 7.28 -18.95
C SER A 186 -5.46 8.12 -19.41
N ASN A 187 -4.83 7.77 -20.54
CA ASN A 187 -3.69 8.50 -21.12
C ASN A 187 -2.57 8.84 -20.11
N CYS A 188 -2.31 7.93 -19.17
CA CYS A 188 -1.38 8.15 -18.06
C CYS A 188 0.03 8.51 -18.58
N VAL A 189 0.57 9.65 -18.14
CA VAL A 189 1.82 10.21 -18.69
C VAL A 189 3.04 9.41 -18.25
N ALA A 190 3.21 9.23 -16.94
CA ALA A 190 4.30 8.48 -16.34
C ALA A 190 3.75 7.74 -15.11
N PRO A 191 4.29 6.56 -14.75
CA PRO A 191 5.31 5.80 -15.48
C PRO A 191 4.77 5.02 -16.69
N CYS A 192 3.44 4.95 -16.88
CA CYS A 192 2.80 4.11 -17.91
C CYS A 192 3.10 4.52 -19.38
N ASN A 193 3.65 5.71 -19.60
CA ASN A 193 4.08 6.19 -20.92
C ASN A 193 2.97 6.12 -21.98
N ARG A 194 1.76 6.58 -21.63
CA ARG A 194 0.55 6.57 -22.49
C ARG A 194 0.21 5.17 -23.01
N GLY A 195 0.27 4.19 -22.10
CA GLY A 195 -0.18 2.82 -22.35
C GLY A 195 0.90 1.89 -22.91
N VAL A 196 2.15 2.34 -23.02
CA VAL A 196 3.28 1.46 -23.40
C VAL A 196 3.46 0.37 -22.34
N GLU A 197 3.59 0.75 -21.07
CA GLU A 197 3.79 -0.21 -19.97
C GLU A 197 2.57 -1.11 -19.77
N ALA A 198 1.36 -0.55 -19.96
CA ALA A 198 0.13 -1.33 -19.86
C ALA A 198 0.08 -2.46 -20.89
N LYS A 199 0.48 -2.17 -22.14
CA LYS A 199 0.53 -3.15 -23.23
C LYS A 199 1.63 -4.20 -23.01
N GLU A 200 2.75 -3.80 -22.42
CA GLU A 200 3.82 -4.74 -22.08
C GLU A 200 3.37 -5.72 -20.99
N VAL A 201 2.71 -5.23 -19.95
CA VAL A 201 2.24 -6.06 -18.84
C VAL A 201 0.98 -6.85 -19.19
N GLY A 202 0.17 -6.38 -20.16
CA GLY A 202 -1.03 -7.09 -20.65
C GLY A 202 -2.35 -6.58 -20.07
N PHE A 203 -2.34 -5.53 -19.24
CA PHE A 203 -3.57 -4.86 -18.77
C PHE A 203 -3.36 -3.38 -18.45
N CYS A 204 -4.45 -2.61 -18.47
CA CYS A 204 -4.49 -1.25 -17.92
C CYS A 204 -4.98 -1.29 -16.48
N ILE A 205 -4.14 -0.88 -15.53
CA ILE A 205 -4.48 -0.92 -14.10
C ILE A 205 -5.73 -0.09 -13.74
N ALA A 206 -5.91 1.08 -14.37
CA ALA A 206 -7.08 1.92 -14.12
C ALA A 206 -8.39 1.23 -14.55
N ASP A 207 -8.36 0.58 -15.72
CA ASP A 207 -9.51 -0.17 -16.22
C ASP A 207 -9.83 -1.36 -15.29
N ARG A 208 -8.82 -2.16 -14.90
CA ARG A 208 -9.05 -3.35 -14.06
C ARG A 208 -9.47 -3.00 -12.62
N LEU A 209 -8.99 -1.88 -12.07
CA LEU A 209 -9.49 -1.37 -10.78
C LEU A 209 -10.94 -0.86 -10.90
N SER A 210 -11.29 -0.22 -12.02
CA SER A 210 -12.67 0.17 -12.31
C SER A 210 -13.58 -1.04 -12.50
N ASP A 211 -13.10 -2.12 -13.11
CA ASP A 211 -13.84 -3.37 -13.28
C ASP A 211 -14.14 -3.99 -11.90
N ALA A 212 -13.15 -4.05 -10.99
CA ALA A 212 -13.34 -4.50 -9.62
C ALA A 212 -14.32 -3.61 -8.82
N TYR A 213 -14.24 -2.28 -9.00
CA TYR A 213 -15.19 -1.31 -8.41
C TYR A 213 -16.63 -1.55 -8.88
N ASN A 214 -16.82 -1.90 -10.16
CA ASN A 214 -18.14 -2.23 -10.72
C ASN A 214 -18.55 -3.69 -10.47
N GLY A 215 -17.75 -4.47 -9.75
CA GLY A 215 -18.07 -5.84 -9.35
C GLY A 215 -17.82 -6.92 -10.41
N ASP A 216 -17.06 -6.62 -11.46
CA ASP A 216 -16.62 -7.60 -12.45
C ASP A 216 -15.55 -8.52 -11.83
N MET A 217 -15.92 -9.78 -11.58
CA MET A 217 -15.03 -10.78 -10.98
C MET A 217 -14.08 -11.42 -11.98
N ASP A 218 -14.36 -11.31 -13.29
CA ASP A 218 -13.60 -11.99 -14.33
C ASP A 218 -12.40 -11.14 -14.78
N LEU A 219 -12.58 -9.81 -14.83
CA LEU A 219 -11.58 -8.84 -15.28
C LEU A 219 -11.14 -7.86 -14.18
N GLY A 220 -11.75 -7.92 -12.99
CA GLY A 220 -11.38 -7.04 -11.88
C GLY A 220 -9.97 -7.30 -11.36
N LEU A 221 -9.32 -6.24 -10.87
CA LEU A 221 -8.07 -6.32 -10.11
C LEU A 221 -8.36 -6.14 -8.61
N PHE A 222 -8.13 -7.20 -7.84
CA PHE A 222 -8.50 -7.27 -6.41
C PHE A 222 -7.25 -7.18 -5.53
N PHE A 223 -6.82 -5.95 -5.20
CA PHE A 223 -5.65 -5.76 -4.36
C PHE A 223 -5.88 -6.17 -2.90
N SER A 224 -4.85 -6.79 -2.34
CA SER A 224 -4.83 -7.30 -0.99
C SER A 224 -3.40 -7.51 -0.52
N GLY A 225 -3.15 -7.28 0.76
CA GLY A 225 -1.94 -7.72 1.44
C GLY A 225 -1.91 -9.25 1.60
N THR A 226 -0.78 -9.79 2.07
CA THR A 226 -0.55 -11.25 2.19
C THR A 226 -1.62 -11.95 3.03
N ASN A 227 -2.18 -11.26 4.01
CA ASN A 227 -3.20 -11.78 4.91
C ASN A 227 -4.64 -11.69 4.37
N GLY A 228 -4.86 -11.34 3.10
CA GLY A 228 -6.21 -11.20 2.51
C GLY A 228 -7.11 -12.41 2.68
N TYR A 229 -6.54 -13.60 2.52
CA TYR A 229 -7.24 -14.88 2.68
C TYR A 229 -7.77 -15.13 4.10
N ARG A 230 -7.29 -14.38 5.11
CA ARG A 230 -7.75 -14.49 6.49
C ARG A 230 -9.12 -13.80 6.69
N ILE A 231 -9.64 -13.05 5.71
CA ILE A 231 -11.01 -12.51 5.76
C ILE A 231 -11.98 -13.69 5.55
N ASN A 232 -12.66 -14.10 6.62
CA ASN A 232 -13.63 -15.20 6.60
C ASN A 232 -15.07 -14.76 6.92
N GLU A 233 -15.26 -13.52 7.34
CA GLU A 233 -16.55 -12.91 7.63
C GLU A 233 -16.52 -11.39 7.38
N ILE A 234 -17.70 -10.80 7.23
CA ILE A 234 -17.87 -9.35 7.16
C ILE A 234 -18.36 -8.85 8.51
N ILE A 235 -17.62 -7.91 9.11
CA ILE A 235 -17.93 -7.32 10.40
C ILE A 235 -18.11 -5.80 10.29
N SER A 236 -18.60 -5.15 11.34
CA SER A 236 -18.60 -3.68 11.35
C SER A 236 -17.20 -3.13 11.60
N VAL A 237 -16.91 -1.92 11.13
CA VAL A 237 -15.71 -1.18 11.52
C VAL A 237 -15.63 -1.06 13.04
N LYS A 238 -16.76 -0.86 13.71
CA LYS A 238 -16.81 -0.80 15.18
C LYS A 238 -16.25 -2.09 15.81
N GLU A 239 -16.77 -3.23 15.39
CA GLU A 239 -16.34 -4.55 15.88
C GLU A 239 -14.87 -4.82 15.53
N LEU A 240 -14.45 -4.48 14.31
CA LEU A 240 -13.05 -4.60 13.92
C LEU A 240 -12.15 -3.76 14.83
N MET A 241 -12.52 -2.51 15.12
CA MET A 241 -11.74 -1.65 16.01
C MET A 241 -11.70 -2.19 17.45
N GLU A 242 -12.78 -2.79 17.94
CA GLU A 242 -12.78 -3.48 19.24
C GLU A 242 -11.78 -4.64 19.23
N LYS A 243 -11.79 -5.50 18.20
CA LYS A 243 -10.83 -6.60 18.04
C LYS A 243 -9.38 -6.13 17.95
N LEU A 244 -9.10 -5.09 17.18
CA LEU A 244 -7.74 -4.55 17.00
C LEU A 244 -7.20 -3.89 18.28
N THR A 245 -8.06 -3.36 19.15
CA THR A 245 -7.63 -2.65 20.36
C THR A 245 -7.66 -3.51 21.62
N GLN A 246 -8.55 -4.51 21.68
CA GLN A 246 -8.78 -5.35 22.86
C GLN A 246 -8.31 -6.80 22.68
N GLY A 247 -8.12 -7.25 21.43
CA GLY A 247 -7.82 -8.64 21.07
C GLY A 247 -9.02 -9.32 20.39
N GLU A 248 -8.75 -10.38 19.64
CA GLU A 248 -9.77 -11.19 18.93
C GLU A 248 -10.75 -11.92 19.86
#